data_AF-A0A2G9XDC2-F1
#
_entry.id   AF-A0A2G9XDC2-F1
#
_cell.length_a   1.000
_cell.length_b   1.000
_cell.length_c   1.000
_cell.angle_alpha   90.00
_cell.angle_beta   90.00
_cell.angle_gamma   90.00
#
_symmetry.space_group_name_H-M   'P 1'
#
loop_
_entity.id
_entity.type
_entity.pdbx_description
1 polymer ?
#
loop_
_entity_poly.entity_id
_entity_poly.type
_entity_poly.pdbx_seq_one_letter_code
_entity_poly.pdbx_strand_id
1 'polypeptide(L)'
;MDMDTLNSGSGKLVGLSFEMGPIRPPSEGGSYSLLIRVTRNCPWNQCTFCYGRPYDHEKFQMRSVDEVKADIDTAGLLCDEIKNVSWELGYNGDINTQVGTALIRRMPQLGNSHSFINVFNWLHSGARTAFLQDADTPIIPTPRLVEIIRYLREKFPSLERVTSYARAKTIFKKKEEDLKDLSCAGLTRLHIGL
;
A
#
# COMPACT_ATOMS: atom_id res chain seq x y z
N MET A 1 -37.28 -16.37 2.11
CA MET A 1 -36.01 -16.12 2.83
C MET A 1 -35.66 -14.69 2.54
N ASP A 2 -35.89 -13.84 3.53
CA ASP A 2 -35.92 -12.38 3.40
C ASP A 2 -34.54 -11.79 3.10
N MET A 3 -34.50 -10.88 2.13
CA MET A 3 -33.31 -10.19 1.61
C MET A 3 -32.75 -9.12 2.57
N ASP A 4 -33.36 -8.92 3.73
CA ASP A 4 -33.09 -7.80 4.63
C ASP A 4 -32.14 -8.11 5.81
N THR A 5 -31.65 -9.34 5.95
CA THR A 5 -30.71 -9.71 7.04
C THR A 5 -29.23 -9.62 6.67
N LEU A 6 -28.88 -9.22 5.44
CA LEU A 6 -27.48 -9.14 4.94
C LEU A 6 -26.90 -7.71 4.90
N ASN A 7 -27.57 -6.74 5.53
CA ASN A 7 -27.22 -5.31 5.40
C ASN A 7 -26.36 -4.74 6.56
N SER A 8 -25.86 -5.56 7.50
CA SER A 8 -25.18 -5.06 8.69
C SER A 8 -23.64 -5.03 8.64
N GLY A 9 -22.99 -5.79 7.74
CA GLY A 9 -21.52 -5.77 7.55
C GLY A 9 -21.04 -4.97 6.33
N SER A 10 -21.77 -5.11 5.21
CA SER A 10 -21.33 -4.69 3.87
C SER A 10 -21.17 -3.18 3.65
N GLY A 11 -21.89 -2.33 4.39
CA GLY A 11 -21.88 -0.88 4.17
C GLY A 11 -20.57 -0.17 4.53
N LYS A 12 -19.70 -0.82 5.32
CA LYS A 12 -18.46 -0.21 5.82
C LYS A 12 -17.38 -0.08 4.75
N LEU A 13 -17.33 -1.00 3.79
CA LEU A 13 -16.30 -1.03 2.73
C LEU A 13 -16.28 0.23 1.87
N VAL A 14 -17.44 0.85 1.67
CA VAL A 14 -17.62 1.98 0.76
C VAL A 14 -16.97 3.27 1.28
N GLY A 15 -16.84 3.42 2.60
CA GLY A 15 -16.22 4.58 3.22
C GLY A 15 -14.71 4.44 3.47
N LEU A 16 -14.17 3.23 3.36
CA LEU A 16 -12.77 2.96 3.62
C LEU A 16 -11.92 3.29 2.39
N SER A 17 -11.14 4.35 2.51
CA SER A 17 -10.13 4.72 1.50
C SER A 17 -8.91 5.30 2.18
N PHE A 18 -7.75 5.10 1.57
CA PHE A 18 -6.47 5.61 2.05
C PHE A 18 -5.69 6.21 0.88
N GLU A 19 -4.75 7.10 1.20
CA GLU A 19 -4.05 7.87 0.18
C GLU A 19 -3.10 6.99 -0.65
N MET A 20 -3.23 7.05 -1.98
CA MET A 20 -2.34 6.32 -2.90
C MET A 20 -1.64 7.25 -3.87
N GLY A 21 -0.39 6.91 -4.16
CA GLY A 21 0.46 7.62 -5.10
C GLY A 21 0.25 7.18 -6.56
N PRO A 22 0.66 8.02 -7.52
CA PRO A 22 0.44 7.79 -8.95
C PRO A 22 1.43 6.79 -9.58
N ILE A 23 2.59 6.54 -8.95
CA ILE A 23 3.65 5.70 -9.52
C ILE A 23 3.84 4.41 -8.72
N ARG A 24 4.03 3.31 -9.46
CA ARG A 24 4.57 2.05 -8.96
C ARG A 24 5.44 1.36 -10.04
N PRO A 25 6.46 0.57 -9.66
CA PRO A 25 7.25 -0.18 -10.63
C PRO A 25 6.40 -1.25 -11.33
N PRO A 26 6.66 -1.57 -12.61
CA PRO A 26 5.98 -2.68 -13.29
C PRO A 26 6.09 -4.01 -12.53
N SER A 27 7.26 -4.30 -11.94
CA SER A 27 7.50 -5.51 -11.14
C SER A 27 6.56 -5.64 -9.94
N GLU A 28 6.22 -4.52 -9.30
CA GLU A 28 5.28 -4.50 -8.17
C GLU A 28 3.82 -4.65 -8.62
N GLY A 29 3.56 -4.40 -9.91
CA GLY A 29 2.30 -4.76 -10.56
C GLY A 29 2.10 -6.24 -10.79
N GLY A 30 3.17 -6.94 -11.17
CA GLY A 30 3.14 -8.39 -11.31
C GLY A 30 2.99 -9.12 -9.97
N SER A 31 3.56 -8.57 -8.89
CA SER A 31 3.41 -9.14 -7.54
C SER A 31 2.18 -8.65 -6.77
N TYR A 32 1.41 -7.71 -7.34
CA TYR A 32 0.26 -7.07 -6.71
C TYR A 32 0.54 -6.55 -5.30
N SER A 33 1.62 -5.80 -5.11
CA SER A 33 2.01 -5.32 -3.77
C SER A 33 0.97 -4.38 -3.15
N LEU A 34 0.81 -4.45 -1.82
CA LEU A 34 0.08 -3.43 -1.07
C LEU A 34 0.79 -2.09 -1.20
N LEU A 35 0.08 -1.08 -1.64
CA LEU A 35 0.64 0.25 -1.88
C LEU A 35 0.43 1.12 -0.65
N ILE A 36 1.52 1.62 -0.06
CA ILE A 36 1.45 2.53 1.09
C ILE A 36 2.23 3.79 0.75
N ARG A 37 1.54 4.94 0.73
CA ARG A 37 2.17 6.21 0.38
C ARG A 37 2.85 6.83 1.60
N VAL A 38 4.17 6.70 1.73
CA VAL A 38 4.90 7.24 2.90
C VAL A 38 5.30 8.71 2.71
N THR A 39 5.65 9.07 1.49
CA THR A 39 5.97 10.43 1.08
C THR A 39 5.03 10.85 -0.03
N ARG A 40 4.83 12.15 -0.20
CA ARG A 40 4.14 12.70 -1.38
C ARG A 40 5.17 13.24 -2.36
N ASN A 41 5.06 12.80 -3.61
CA ASN A 41 5.71 13.38 -4.79
C ASN A 41 7.22 13.08 -4.89
N CYS A 42 7.99 14.01 -5.47
CA CYS A 42 9.42 13.81 -5.72
C CYS A 42 10.25 14.98 -5.17
N PRO A 43 11.26 14.72 -4.32
CA PRO A 43 12.14 15.77 -3.79
C PRO A 43 13.11 16.32 -4.83
N TRP A 44 13.24 15.67 -6.00
CA TRP A 44 14.15 16.09 -7.06
C TRP A 44 13.50 16.90 -8.17
N ASN A 45 12.33 16.45 -8.65
CA ASN A 45 11.50 16.98 -9.74
C ASN A 45 12.18 17.50 -11.04
N GLN A 46 13.50 17.34 -11.21
CA GLN A 46 14.30 17.92 -12.31
C GLN A 46 14.81 16.89 -13.33
N CYS A 47 14.41 15.62 -13.25
CA CYS A 47 14.78 14.65 -14.28
C CYS A 47 14.19 15.08 -15.63
N THR A 48 15.00 15.09 -16.69
CA THR A 48 14.57 15.53 -18.03
C THR A 48 13.47 14.67 -18.64
N PHE A 49 13.38 13.39 -18.24
CA PHE A 49 12.39 12.46 -18.77
C PHE A 49 11.03 12.51 -18.04
N CYS A 50 11.01 12.63 -16.71
CA CYS A 50 9.76 12.66 -15.95
C CYS A 50 9.29 14.09 -15.68
N TYR A 51 10.23 15.03 -15.51
CA TYR A 51 10.02 16.44 -15.22
C TYR A 51 9.04 16.71 -14.06
N GLY A 52 8.87 15.75 -13.15
CA GLY A 52 7.86 15.83 -12.08
C GLY A 52 6.40 15.68 -12.54
N ARG A 53 6.13 15.42 -13.82
CA ARG A 53 4.77 15.29 -14.38
C ARG A 53 3.89 14.24 -13.70
N PRO A 54 4.40 13.05 -13.32
CA PRO A 54 3.54 12.07 -12.64
C PRO A 54 2.94 12.57 -11.33
N TYR A 55 3.54 13.61 -10.74
CA TYR A 55 3.11 14.22 -9.49
C TYR A 55 2.46 15.59 -9.71
N ASP A 56 2.06 15.90 -10.94
CA ASP A 56 1.51 17.21 -11.33
C ASP A 56 2.38 18.40 -10.88
N HIS A 57 3.70 18.21 -10.86
CA HIS A 57 4.68 19.20 -10.38
C HIS A 57 4.49 19.64 -8.92
N GLU A 58 3.67 18.91 -8.15
CA GLU A 58 3.44 19.19 -6.75
C GLU A 58 4.70 19.05 -5.91
N LYS A 59 4.78 19.86 -4.86
CA LYS A 59 5.94 19.89 -3.98
C LYS A 59 6.06 18.58 -3.21
N PHE A 60 7.30 18.18 -2.95
CA PHE A 60 7.58 17.05 -2.06
C PHE A 60 7.07 17.33 -0.64
N GLN A 61 6.43 16.32 -0.04
CA GLN A 61 6.00 16.39 1.35
C GLN A 61 6.31 15.08 2.07
N MET A 62 6.78 15.20 3.30
CA MET A 62 6.88 14.06 4.22
C MET A 62 5.57 13.97 4.99
N ARG A 63 4.93 12.79 4.97
CA ARG A 63 3.76 12.53 5.82
C ARG A 63 4.19 12.28 7.25
N SER A 64 3.32 12.54 8.21
CA SER A 64 3.53 12.12 9.61
C SER A 64 3.51 10.59 9.73
N VAL A 65 4.09 10.04 10.80
CA VAL A 65 4.01 8.59 11.05
C VAL A 65 2.55 8.19 11.28
N ASP A 66 1.79 9.00 12.01
CA ASP A 66 0.40 8.72 12.36
C ASP A 66 -0.53 8.71 11.14
N GLU A 67 -0.35 9.63 10.18
CA GLU A 67 -1.07 9.59 8.90
C GLU A 67 -0.82 8.27 8.15
N VAL A 68 0.44 7.81 8.11
CA VAL A 68 0.80 6.57 7.41
C VAL A 68 0.25 5.35 8.16
N LYS A 69 0.27 5.36 9.49
CA LYS A 69 -0.33 4.30 10.31
C LYS A 69 -1.85 4.23 10.10
N ALA A 70 -2.54 5.37 10.02
CA ALA A 70 -3.97 5.41 9.74
C ALA A 70 -4.33 4.80 8.38
N ASP A 71 -3.49 5.01 7.36
CA ASP A 71 -3.66 4.34 6.06
C ASP A 71 -3.46 2.82 6.17
N ILE A 72 -2.44 2.38 6.92
CA ILE A 72 -2.17 0.96 7.19
C ILE A 72 -3.35 0.32 7.93
N ASP A 73 -3.93 1.02 8.91
CA ASP A 73 -5.12 0.57 9.63
C ASP A 73 -6.34 0.46 8.72
N THR A 74 -6.54 1.45 7.85
CA THR A 74 -7.62 1.44 6.86
C THR A 74 -7.47 0.27 5.89
N ALA A 75 -6.25 -0.02 5.43
CA ALA A 75 -5.97 -1.20 4.63
C ALA A 75 -6.28 -2.50 5.41
N GLY A 76 -5.98 -2.54 6.71
CA GLY A 76 -6.34 -3.66 7.59
C GLY A 76 -7.85 -3.88 7.67
N LEU A 77 -8.62 -2.81 7.90
CA LEU A 77 -10.08 -2.85 7.93
C LEU A 77 -10.65 -3.34 6.59
N LEU A 78 -10.11 -2.87 5.47
CA LEU A 78 -10.49 -3.38 4.15
C LEU A 78 -10.24 -4.90 4.03
N CYS A 79 -9.10 -5.39 4.55
CA CYS A 79 -8.80 -6.82 4.52
C CYS A 79 -9.79 -7.63 5.33
N ASP A 80 -10.12 -7.18 6.54
CA ASP A 80 -11.03 -7.88 7.43
C ASP A 80 -12.43 -7.95 6.82
N GLU A 81 -12.93 -6.84 6.28
CA GLU A 81 -14.25 -6.80 5.65
C GLU A 81 -14.32 -7.63 4.36
N ILE A 82 -13.27 -7.62 3.52
CA ILE A 82 -13.19 -8.49 2.33
C ILE A 82 -13.21 -9.98 2.73
N LYS A 83 -12.48 -10.35 3.78
CA LYS A 83 -12.47 -11.72 4.31
C LYS A 83 -13.83 -12.10 4.89
N ASN A 84 -14.48 -11.22 5.63
CA ASN A 84 -15.83 -11.45 6.19
C ASN A 84 -16.83 -11.79 5.07
N VAL A 85 -16.80 -11.04 3.96
CA VAL A 85 -17.66 -11.35 2.80
C VAL A 85 -17.28 -12.71 2.17
N SER A 86 -16.00 -13.07 2.13
CA SER A 86 -15.59 -14.42 1.70
C SER A 86 -16.16 -15.52 2.61
N TRP A 87 -16.15 -15.33 3.92
CA TRP A 87 -16.76 -16.25 4.89
C TRP A 87 -18.27 -16.37 4.72
N GLU A 88 -18.98 -15.25 4.55
CA GLU A 88 -20.44 -15.23 4.30
C GLU A 88 -20.82 -16.01 3.03
N LEU A 89 -19.99 -15.95 2.01
CA LEU A 89 -20.19 -16.63 0.74
C LEU A 89 -19.77 -18.11 0.78
N GLY A 90 -19.22 -18.60 1.90
CA GLY A 90 -18.80 -19.99 2.07
C GLY A 90 -17.43 -20.32 1.47
N TYR A 91 -16.60 -19.31 1.19
CA TYR A 91 -15.24 -19.50 0.65
C TYR A 91 -14.16 -19.56 1.75
N ASN A 92 -14.54 -19.68 3.03
CA ASN A 92 -13.62 -19.85 4.16
C ASN A 92 -12.51 -18.79 4.28
N GLY A 93 -12.80 -17.54 3.86
CA GLY A 93 -11.83 -16.45 3.90
C GLY A 93 -10.88 -16.40 2.69
N ASP A 94 -10.96 -17.37 1.77
CA ASP A 94 -10.20 -17.34 0.51
C ASP A 94 -10.73 -16.24 -0.41
N ILE A 95 -9.81 -15.42 -0.94
CA ILE A 95 -10.17 -14.32 -1.83
C ILE A 95 -10.03 -14.81 -3.27
N ASN A 96 -11.17 -14.98 -3.93
CA ASN A 96 -11.27 -15.45 -5.32
C ASN A 96 -12.11 -14.51 -6.19
N THR A 97 -12.18 -14.81 -7.49
CA THR A 97 -12.92 -14.00 -8.48
C THR A 97 -14.42 -13.92 -8.16
N GLN A 98 -14.99 -14.95 -7.54
CA GLN A 98 -16.40 -14.99 -7.16
C GLN A 98 -16.69 -14.03 -6.01
N VAL A 99 -15.82 -13.94 -5.00
CA VAL A 99 -15.89 -12.93 -3.93
C VAL A 99 -15.81 -11.53 -4.52
N GLY A 100 -14.86 -11.28 -5.43
CA GLY A 100 -14.75 -9.99 -6.11
C GLY A 100 -15.99 -9.63 -6.91
N THR A 101 -16.53 -10.57 -7.69
CA THR A 101 -17.76 -10.38 -8.47
C THR A 101 -18.96 -10.09 -7.56
N ALA A 102 -19.07 -10.79 -6.43
CA ALA A 102 -20.13 -10.57 -5.46
C ALA A 102 -20.03 -9.18 -4.82
N LEU A 103 -18.82 -8.75 -4.42
CA LEU A 103 -18.57 -7.42 -3.86
C LEU A 103 -18.94 -6.31 -4.84
N ILE A 104 -18.50 -6.39 -6.10
CA ILE A 104 -18.81 -5.38 -7.12
C ILE A 104 -20.31 -5.37 -7.47
N ARG A 105 -20.97 -6.53 -7.53
CA ARG A 105 -22.42 -6.60 -7.78
C ARG A 105 -23.23 -6.00 -6.63
N ARG A 106 -22.82 -6.25 -5.38
CA ARG A 106 -23.46 -5.68 -4.18
C ARG A 106 -23.19 -4.17 -4.05
N MET A 107 -21.98 -3.75 -4.41
CA MET A 107 -21.47 -2.39 -4.24
C MET A 107 -20.68 -1.93 -5.47
N PRO A 108 -21.36 -1.48 -6.54
CA PRO A 108 -20.71 -1.04 -7.78
C PRO A 108 -19.64 0.05 -7.59
N GLN A 109 -19.81 0.90 -6.56
CA GLN A 109 -18.90 1.98 -6.20
C GLN A 109 -17.49 1.50 -5.81
N LEU A 110 -17.34 0.26 -5.34
CA LEU A 110 -16.03 -0.31 -5.04
C LEU A 110 -15.16 -0.45 -6.30
N GLY A 111 -15.79 -0.58 -7.48
CA GLY A 111 -15.10 -0.64 -8.76
C GLY A 111 -14.34 0.63 -9.14
N ASN A 112 -14.60 1.75 -8.46
CA ASN A 112 -13.89 3.01 -8.65
C ASN A 112 -12.94 3.34 -7.48
N SER A 113 -12.98 2.55 -6.40
CA SER A 113 -12.11 2.75 -5.25
C SER A 113 -10.75 2.11 -5.49
N HIS A 114 -9.75 2.94 -5.80
CA HIS A 114 -8.40 2.47 -6.07
C HIS A 114 -7.80 1.72 -4.86
N SER A 115 -8.06 2.18 -3.62
CA SER A 115 -7.60 1.53 -2.39
C SER A 115 -8.20 0.13 -2.24
N PHE A 116 -9.50 -0.02 -2.50
CA PHE A 116 -10.16 -1.33 -2.50
C PHE A 116 -9.57 -2.26 -3.56
N ILE A 117 -9.42 -1.79 -4.81
CA ILE A 117 -8.86 -2.57 -5.90
C ILE A 117 -7.44 -3.03 -5.58
N ASN A 118 -6.62 -2.17 -4.97
CA ASN A 118 -5.27 -2.55 -4.55
C ASN A 118 -5.29 -3.64 -3.47
N VAL A 119 -6.05 -3.45 -2.39
CA VAL A 119 -6.13 -4.43 -1.30
C VAL A 119 -6.73 -5.76 -1.78
N PHE A 120 -7.80 -5.74 -2.58
CA PHE A 120 -8.41 -6.95 -3.11
C PHE A 120 -7.43 -7.76 -3.96
N ASN A 121 -6.74 -7.11 -4.91
CA ASN A 121 -5.76 -7.79 -5.76
C ASN A 121 -4.55 -8.30 -4.97
N TRP A 122 -4.10 -7.55 -3.96
CA TRP A 122 -3.02 -7.96 -3.07
C TRP A 122 -3.41 -9.18 -2.23
N LEU A 123 -4.63 -9.22 -1.69
CA LEU A 123 -5.14 -10.41 -0.99
C LEU A 123 -5.27 -11.61 -1.94
N HIS A 124 -5.82 -11.38 -3.13
CA HIS A 124 -5.98 -12.42 -4.15
C HIS A 124 -4.63 -13.01 -4.62
N SER A 125 -3.54 -12.23 -4.56
CA SER A 125 -2.18 -12.69 -4.89
C SER A 125 -1.43 -13.34 -3.72
N GLY A 126 -2.06 -13.46 -2.55
CA GLY A 126 -1.49 -14.09 -1.36
C GLY A 126 -0.85 -13.13 -0.34
N ALA A 127 -1.01 -11.82 -0.50
CA ALA A 127 -0.72 -10.80 0.51
C ALA A 127 0.72 -10.78 1.05
N ARG A 128 1.73 -10.99 0.18
CA ARG A 128 3.13 -11.20 0.59
C ARG A 128 4.05 -9.98 0.48
N THR A 129 3.68 -9.00 -0.32
CA THR A 129 4.59 -7.90 -0.68
C THR A 129 3.93 -6.54 -0.45
N ALA A 130 4.72 -5.57 -0.01
CA ALA A 130 4.30 -4.18 0.10
C ALA A 130 5.30 -3.25 -0.58
N PHE A 131 4.78 -2.14 -1.11
CA PHE A 131 5.56 -1.13 -1.80
C PHE A 131 5.29 0.25 -1.19
N LEU A 132 6.34 0.87 -0.66
CA LEU A 132 6.30 2.23 -0.14
C LEU A 132 6.40 3.19 -1.33
N GLN A 133 5.29 3.85 -1.62
CA GLN A 133 5.11 4.63 -2.84
C GLN A 133 5.86 5.97 -2.84
N ASP A 134 5.87 6.55 -4.05
CA ASP A 134 6.50 7.81 -4.44
C ASP A 134 8.04 7.73 -4.55
N ALA A 135 8.67 8.86 -4.88
CA ALA A 135 9.91 8.84 -5.65
C ALA A 135 11.16 8.43 -4.87
N ASP A 136 11.20 8.68 -3.56
CA ASP A 136 12.44 8.57 -2.77
C ASP A 136 12.14 8.41 -1.28
N THR A 137 11.33 7.42 -0.89
CA THR A 137 10.91 7.23 0.51
C THR A 137 12.10 7.22 1.50
N PRO A 138 13.27 6.63 1.21
CA PRO A 138 14.41 6.66 2.12
C PRO A 138 14.92 8.07 2.48
N ILE A 139 14.48 9.13 1.80
CA ILE A 139 14.85 10.51 2.15
C ILE A 139 14.38 10.92 3.55
N ILE A 140 13.36 10.25 4.10
CA ILE A 140 12.85 10.56 5.44
C ILE A 140 13.82 10.09 6.54
N PRO A 141 13.72 10.65 7.77
CA PRO A 141 14.54 10.21 8.90
C PRO A 141 14.39 8.70 9.17
N THR A 142 15.52 8.00 9.28
CA THR A 142 15.56 6.53 9.43
C THR A 142 14.69 6.01 10.58
N PRO A 143 14.71 6.59 11.79
CA PRO A 143 13.87 6.09 12.89
C PRO A 143 12.38 6.08 12.55
N ARG A 144 11.90 7.11 11.84
CA ARG A 144 10.50 7.22 11.41
C ARG A 144 10.14 6.17 10.37
N LEU A 145 11.04 5.91 9.41
CA LEU A 145 10.82 4.89 8.39
C LEU A 145 10.82 3.48 9.01
N VAL A 146 11.75 3.20 9.92
CA VAL A 146 11.80 1.94 10.68
C VAL A 146 10.49 1.71 11.44
N GLU A 147 9.97 2.73 12.12
CA GLU A 147 8.70 2.64 12.84
C GLU A 147 7.53 2.28 11.91
N ILE A 148 7.42 2.96 10.76
CA ILE A 148 6.39 2.69 9.75
C ILE A 148 6.50 1.24 9.23
N ILE A 149 7.70 0.79 8.86
CA ILE A 149 7.90 -0.55 8.30
C ILE A 149 7.56 -1.62 9.36
N ARG A 150 7.98 -1.43 10.62
CA ARG A 150 7.65 -2.36 11.70
C ARG A 150 6.16 -2.45 11.93
N TYR A 151 5.47 -1.30 11.99
CA TYR A 151 4.03 -1.25 12.14
C TYR A 151 3.30 -1.95 10.98
N LEU A 152 3.74 -1.72 9.74
CA LEU A 152 3.21 -2.39 8.56
C LEU A 152 3.33 -3.92 8.64
N ARG A 153 4.49 -4.43 9.10
CA ARG A 153 4.73 -5.86 9.27
C ARG A 153 3.96 -6.47 10.43
N GLU A 154 3.78 -5.71 11.51
CA GLU A 154 2.93 -6.12 12.64
C GLU A 154 1.48 -6.26 12.22
N LYS A 155 0.95 -5.27 11.46
CA LYS A 155 -0.41 -5.32 10.92
C LYS A 155 -0.60 -6.45 9.92
N PHE A 156 0.42 -6.72 9.10
CA PHE A 156 0.38 -7.75 8.05
C PHE A 156 1.54 -8.74 8.19
N PRO A 157 1.42 -9.75 9.08
CA PRO A 157 2.48 -10.73 9.32
C PRO A 157 2.85 -11.60 8.11
N SER A 158 1.96 -11.67 7.10
CA SER A 158 2.22 -12.38 5.83
C SER A 158 3.26 -11.69 4.94
N LEU A 159 3.67 -10.44 5.27
CA LEU A 159 4.63 -9.70 4.47
C LEU A 159 6.02 -10.33 4.53
N GLU A 160 6.49 -10.81 3.38
CA GLU A 160 7.83 -11.32 3.16
C GLU A 160 8.79 -10.21 2.70
N ARG A 161 8.28 -9.20 1.98
CA ARG A 161 9.12 -8.16 1.36
C ARG A 161 8.45 -6.78 1.36
N VAL A 162 9.20 -5.77 1.82
CA VAL A 162 8.87 -4.35 1.64
C VAL A 162 9.86 -3.71 0.67
N THR A 163 9.33 -2.99 -0.31
CA THR A 163 10.10 -2.40 -1.41
C THR A 163 9.84 -0.90 -1.50
N SER A 164 10.78 -0.12 -2.03
CA SER A 164 10.56 1.31 -2.30
C SER A 164 11.41 1.80 -3.48
N TYR A 165 11.05 2.95 -4.05
CA TYR A 165 11.98 3.71 -4.87
C TYR A 165 13.00 4.44 -4.01
N ALA A 166 14.19 4.62 -4.55
CA ALA A 166 15.21 5.46 -3.94
C ALA A 166 16.01 6.19 -5.00
N ARG A 167 16.55 7.35 -4.65
CA ARG A 167 17.60 8.01 -5.43
C ARG A 167 18.98 7.52 -5.00
N ALA A 168 19.86 7.33 -5.98
CA ALA A 168 21.26 6.98 -5.71
C ALA A 168 21.92 7.97 -4.73
N LYS A 169 21.70 9.28 -4.92
CA LYS A 169 22.23 10.34 -4.04
C LYS A 169 21.69 10.26 -2.60
N THR A 170 20.46 9.81 -2.41
CA THR A 170 19.85 9.68 -1.08
C THR A 170 20.46 8.50 -0.34
N ILE A 171 20.62 7.36 -1.01
CA ILE A 171 21.27 6.18 -0.45
C ILE A 171 22.74 6.44 -0.16
N PHE A 172 23.47 7.09 -1.07
CA PHE A 172 24.88 7.43 -0.90
C PHE A 172 25.15 8.32 0.34
N LYS A 173 24.18 9.14 0.74
CA LYS A 173 24.29 10.02 1.91
C LYS A 173 23.88 9.36 3.24
N LYS A 174 23.23 8.20 3.21
CA LYS A 174 22.84 7.50 4.44
C LYS A 174 24.04 6.81 5.06
N LYS A 175 24.05 6.74 6.40
CA LYS A 175 25.06 5.95 7.11
C LYS A 175 24.82 4.47 6.87
N GLU A 176 25.86 3.67 6.97
CA GLU A 176 25.75 2.21 6.87
C GLU A 176 24.81 1.65 7.96
N GLU A 177 24.90 2.18 9.18
CA GLU A 177 24.01 1.84 10.30
C GLU A 177 22.53 2.11 9.96
N ASP A 178 22.22 3.26 9.36
CA ASP A 178 20.86 3.58 8.92
C ASP A 178 20.33 2.56 7.90
N LEU A 179 21.19 2.12 6.97
CA LEU A 179 20.81 1.13 5.96
C LEU A 179 20.58 -0.26 6.57
N LYS A 180 21.41 -0.64 7.56
CA LYS A 180 21.23 -1.87 8.35
C LYS A 180 19.91 -1.83 9.11
N ASP A 181 19.59 -0.72 9.76
CA ASP A 181 18.34 -0.55 10.51
C ASP A 181 17.10 -0.69 9.60
N LEU A 182 17.14 -0.08 8.41
CA LEU A 182 16.06 -0.22 7.41
C LEU A 182 15.91 -1.66 6.92
N SER A 183 17.04 -2.34 6.65
CA SER A 183 17.04 -3.74 6.24
C SER A 183 16.46 -4.65 7.33
N CYS A 184 16.92 -4.50 8.57
CA CYS A 184 16.42 -5.22 9.75
C CYS A 184 14.93 -4.96 10.01
N ALA A 185 14.44 -3.75 9.73
CA ALA A 185 13.02 -3.44 9.84
C ALA A 185 12.17 -4.16 8.78
N GLY A 186 12.75 -4.52 7.62
CA GLY A 186 12.10 -5.28 6.56
C GLY A 186 12.11 -4.61 5.18
N LEU A 187 12.77 -3.46 5.01
CA LEU A 187 13.01 -2.86 3.70
C LEU A 187 14.11 -3.65 2.96
N THR A 188 13.68 -4.62 2.16
CA THR A 188 14.57 -5.65 1.60
C THR A 188 14.89 -5.43 0.12
N ARG A 189 14.22 -4.48 -0.54
CA ARG A 189 14.49 -4.14 -1.95
C ARG A 189 14.32 -2.65 -2.21
N LEU A 190 15.24 -2.09 -3.00
CA LEU A 190 15.16 -0.73 -3.51
C LEU A 190 15.22 -0.72 -5.03
N HIS A 191 14.33 0.05 -5.66
CA HIS A 191 14.45 0.42 -7.07
C HIS A 191 15.18 1.76 -7.15
N ILE A 192 16.44 1.72 -7.56
CA ILE A 192 17.30 2.90 -7.55
C ILE A 192 17.30 3.57 -8.92
N GLY A 193 16.91 4.85 -8.96
CA GLY A 193 17.20 5.73 -10.09
C GLY A 193 18.64 6.21 -10.01
N LEU A 194 19.47 5.78 -10.98
CA LEU A 194 20.86 6.18 -11.15
C LEU A 194 20.97 7.58 -11.77
#